data_AF-A0A957VXL6-F1
#
_entry.id   AF-A0A957VXL6-F1
#
_cell.length_a   1.000
_cell.length_b   1.000
_cell.length_c   1.000
_cell.angle_alpha   90.00
_cell.angle_beta   90.00
_cell.angle_gamma   90.00
#
_symmetry.space_group_name_H-M   'P 1'
#
loop_
_entity.id
_entity.type
_entity.pdbx_description
1 polymer ?
#
loop_
_entity_poly.entity_id
_entity_poly.type
_entity_poly.pdbx_seq_one_letter_code
_entity_poly.pdbx_strand_id
1 'polypeptide(L)'
;MANPYFLMAILYISLAVLTALDASLTSLNLLPWFNGLRWLRVHLITLGALTEVVFGLLPGLVAARTGQPRPRTRWDIWFSLNAGLLILLIGIPLINAALIITGGTLVFTAASLLWLQLTGLSTETSSIETPAGRNFYLAGLGYLLVGIIVGTGLWLGWGKALHIAVPIEVHIHANSFGFMALVFAGLLVDLYPDFANRSLAWPRSIAPIFWMMTLGALGLVLYPWLHSLWFAVPGLILHLGATIWLLLNVVKPLWGDRRAWTPGMWHLVTAYVWVLV
;
A
#
# COMPACT_ATOMS: atom_id res chain seq x y z
N MET A 1 7.12 -9.86 -23.05
CA MET A 1 6.37 -8.59 -23.13
C MET A 1 6.53 -7.86 -21.81
N ALA A 2 6.74 -6.55 -21.81
CA ALA A 2 6.83 -5.74 -20.59
C ALA A 2 5.48 -5.73 -19.85
N ASN A 3 5.51 -5.77 -18.52
CA ASN A 3 4.30 -5.69 -17.70
C ASN A 3 3.75 -4.26 -17.76
N PRO A 4 2.53 -4.01 -18.29
CA PRO A 4 2.02 -2.66 -18.52
C PRO A 4 1.88 -1.85 -17.22
N TYR A 5 1.65 -2.53 -16.09
CA TYR A 5 1.64 -1.89 -14.77
C TYR A 5 2.99 -1.22 -14.44
N PHE A 6 4.12 -1.88 -14.73
CA PHE A 6 5.44 -1.31 -14.45
C PHE A 6 5.80 -0.14 -15.36
N LEU A 7 5.27 -0.12 -16.59
CA LEU A 7 5.39 1.05 -17.46
C LEU A 7 4.65 2.26 -16.87
N MET A 8 3.43 2.06 -16.39
CA MET A 8 2.66 3.12 -15.74
C MET A 8 3.30 3.56 -14.42
N ALA A 9 3.85 2.63 -13.64
CA ALA A 9 4.61 2.97 -12.45
C ALA A 9 5.79 3.89 -12.75
N ILE A 10 6.57 3.60 -13.81
CA ILE A 10 7.68 4.46 -14.26
C ILE A 10 7.14 5.84 -14.65
N LEU A 11 6.05 5.90 -15.43
CA LEU A 11 5.41 7.16 -15.81
C LEU A 11 5.02 7.99 -14.59
N TYR A 12 4.32 7.38 -13.62
CA TYR A 12 3.89 8.09 -12.41
C TYR A 12 5.07 8.54 -11.55
N ILE A 13 6.14 7.76 -11.45
CA ILE A 13 7.39 8.18 -10.79
C ILE A 13 7.99 9.38 -11.52
N SER A 14 8.08 9.34 -12.85
CA SER A 14 8.60 10.47 -13.64
C SER A 14 7.78 11.74 -13.41
N LEU A 15 6.44 11.64 -13.43
CA LEU A 15 5.56 12.76 -13.12
C LEU A 15 5.76 13.26 -11.68
N ALA A 16 5.89 12.36 -10.70
CA ALA A 16 6.14 12.73 -9.31
C ALA A 16 7.46 13.49 -9.15
N VAL A 17 8.54 13.04 -9.81
CA VAL A 17 9.84 13.72 -9.82
C VAL A 17 9.73 15.12 -10.43
N LEU A 18 9.00 15.27 -11.55
CA LEU A 18 8.75 16.58 -12.15
C LEU A 18 8.01 17.51 -11.18
N THR A 19 6.96 17.03 -10.50
CA THR A 19 6.25 17.83 -9.48
C THR A 19 7.09 18.14 -8.25
N ALA A 20 8.06 17.29 -7.91
CA ALA A 20 9.01 17.55 -6.82
C ALA A 20 10.02 18.63 -7.19
N LEU A 21 10.57 18.57 -8.41
CA LEU A 21 11.46 19.59 -8.96
C LEU A 21 10.77 20.95 -8.99
N ASP A 22 9.53 20.99 -9.48
CA ASP A 22 8.70 22.20 -9.50
C ASP A 22 8.51 22.82 -8.10
N ALA A 23 8.18 21.98 -7.10
CA ALA A 23 8.07 22.44 -5.72
C ALA A 23 9.40 22.98 -5.16
N SER A 24 10.53 22.36 -5.50
CA SER A 24 11.86 22.85 -5.13
C SER A 24 12.17 24.19 -5.79
N LEU A 25 11.91 24.35 -7.09
CA LEU A 25 12.09 25.62 -7.81
C LEU A 25 11.20 26.74 -7.24
N THR A 26 9.95 26.41 -6.88
CA THR A 26 9.05 27.34 -6.19
C THR A 26 9.59 27.74 -4.81
N SER A 27 10.07 26.78 -4.00
CA SER A 27 10.62 27.05 -2.67
C SER A 27 11.90 27.91 -2.70
N LEU A 28 12.67 27.81 -3.78
CA LEU A 28 13.84 28.64 -4.06
C LEU A 28 13.47 29.99 -4.71
N ASN A 29 12.18 30.28 -4.85
CA ASN A 29 11.64 31.47 -5.51
C ASN A 29 12.11 31.65 -6.97
N LEU A 30 12.45 30.55 -7.64
CA LEU A 30 12.90 30.54 -9.04
C LEU A 30 11.71 30.54 -10.01
N LEU A 31 10.61 29.86 -9.65
CA LEU A 31 9.37 29.78 -10.43
C LEU A 31 8.12 29.84 -9.51
N PRO A 32 7.84 30.98 -8.85
CA PRO A 32 6.82 31.05 -7.80
C PRO A 32 5.36 30.86 -8.28
N TRP A 33 5.14 30.73 -9.60
CA TRP A 33 3.82 30.71 -10.23
C TRP A 33 3.20 29.30 -10.26
N PHE A 34 3.97 28.26 -9.89
CA PHE A 34 3.54 26.85 -9.89
C PHE A 34 3.23 26.31 -8.47
N ASN A 35 2.74 27.17 -7.59
CA ASN A 35 2.49 26.80 -6.20
C ASN A 35 1.16 26.04 -6.05
N GLY A 36 1.13 24.71 -6.20
CA GLY A 36 -0.16 23.98 -6.12
C GLY A 36 -0.20 22.45 -6.02
N LEU A 37 0.92 21.73 -6.06
CA LEU A 37 0.89 20.28 -6.39
C LEU A 37 1.31 19.32 -5.27
N ARG A 38 1.31 19.73 -3.99
CA ARG A 38 1.69 18.83 -2.88
C ARG A 38 0.82 17.57 -2.83
N TRP A 39 -0.50 17.71 -2.98
CA TRP A 39 -1.42 16.58 -3.00
C TRP A 39 -1.14 15.67 -4.21
N LEU A 40 -0.88 16.27 -5.37
CA LEU A 40 -0.63 15.57 -6.62
C LEU A 40 0.62 14.69 -6.50
N ARG A 41 1.72 15.23 -5.96
CA ARG A 41 2.95 14.46 -5.73
C ARG A 41 2.72 13.24 -4.85
N VAL A 42 2.00 13.40 -3.74
CA VAL A 42 1.69 12.29 -2.83
C VAL A 42 0.91 11.22 -3.58
N HIS A 43 -0.16 11.59 -4.30
CA HIS A 43 -1.00 10.63 -5.00
C HIS A 43 -0.34 10.00 -6.23
N LEU A 44 0.54 10.71 -6.95
CA LEU A 44 1.34 10.11 -8.03
C LEU A 44 2.26 9.00 -7.50
N ILE A 45 2.77 9.14 -6.28
CA ILE A 45 3.60 8.10 -5.65
C ILE A 45 2.70 6.99 -5.06
N THR A 46 1.74 7.34 -4.22
CA THR A 46 0.98 6.37 -3.42
C THR A 46 -0.14 5.71 -4.21
N LEU A 47 -0.98 6.47 -4.94
CA LEU A 47 -2.03 5.92 -5.79
C LEU A 47 -1.52 5.55 -7.19
N GLY A 48 -0.55 6.29 -7.75
CA GLY A 48 0.02 5.98 -9.05
C GLY A 48 1.05 4.84 -8.94
N ALA A 49 2.30 5.19 -8.69
CA ALA A 49 3.43 4.28 -8.76
C ALA A 49 3.28 3.03 -7.88
N LEU A 50 2.89 3.21 -6.60
CA LEU A 50 2.81 2.10 -5.67
C LEU A 50 1.67 1.13 -6.02
N THR A 51 0.46 1.62 -6.34
CA THR A 51 -0.63 0.69 -6.71
C THR A 51 -0.31 -0.02 -8.03
N GLU A 52 0.28 0.65 -9.01
CA GLU A 52 0.72 0.03 -10.25
C GLU A 52 1.72 -1.10 -9.99
N VAL A 53 2.75 -0.85 -9.17
CA VAL A 53 3.71 -1.90 -8.78
C VAL A 53 3.01 -3.06 -8.08
N VAL A 54 2.14 -2.77 -7.11
CA VAL A 54 1.42 -3.79 -6.34
C VAL A 54 0.51 -4.63 -7.25
N PHE A 55 -0.29 -4.00 -8.11
CA PHE A 55 -1.21 -4.67 -9.01
C PHE A 55 -0.47 -5.50 -10.07
N GLY A 56 0.68 -5.01 -10.53
CA GLY A 56 1.53 -5.73 -11.47
C GLY A 56 2.32 -6.89 -10.86
N LEU A 57 2.66 -6.81 -9.57
CA LEU A 57 3.53 -7.76 -8.88
C LEU A 57 2.73 -8.89 -8.20
N LEU A 58 1.71 -8.54 -7.42
CA LEU A 58 1.08 -9.47 -6.47
C LEU A 58 0.49 -10.73 -7.10
N PRO A 59 -0.23 -10.70 -8.24
CA PRO A 59 -0.77 -11.92 -8.83
C PRO A 59 0.31 -12.93 -9.20
N GLY A 60 1.46 -12.46 -9.69
CA GLY A 60 2.59 -13.31 -10.04
C GLY A 60 3.29 -13.87 -8.80
N LEU A 61 3.45 -13.04 -7.76
CA LEU A 61 4.08 -13.47 -6.51
C LEU A 61 3.23 -14.50 -5.77
N VAL A 62 1.92 -14.24 -5.63
CA VAL A 62 0.99 -15.17 -4.99
C VAL A 62 0.92 -16.49 -5.75
N ALA A 63 0.81 -16.46 -7.08
CA ALA A 63 0.81 -17.68 -7.88
C ALA A 63 2.10 -18.49 -7.72
N ALA A 64 3.27 -17.82 -7.73
CA ALA A 64 4.55 -18.49 -7.51
C ALA A 64 4.59 -19.18 -6.14
N ARG A 65 4.08 -18.54 -5.08
CA ARG A 65 4.05 -19.10 -3.74
C ARG A 65 3.01 -20.21 -3.55
N THR A 66 1.96 -20.24 -4.36
CA THR A 66 0.96 -21.33 -4.36
C THR A 66 1.25 -22.42 -5.40
N GLY A 67 2.41 -22.38 -6.06
CA GLY A 67 2.80 -23.36 -7.09
C GLY A 67 1.95 -23.29 -8.37
N GLN A 68 1.25 -22.17 -8.58
CA GLN A 68 0.39 -21.95 -9.74
C GLN A 68 1.16 -21.25 -10.88
N PRO A 69 0.76 -21.46 -12.14
CA PRO A 69 1.34 -20.73 -13.26
C PRO A 69 1.07 -19.23 -13.10
N ARG A 70 2.04 -18.41 -13.54
CA ARG A 70 1.91 -16.95 -13.51
C ARG A 70 0.65 -16.50 -14.26
N PRO A 71 -0.29 -15.77 -13.63
CA PRO A 71 -1.49 -15.29 -14.29
C PRO A 71 -1.16 -14.34 -15.44
N ARG A 72 -1.96 -14.38 -16.50
CA ARG A 72 -1.92 -13.36 -17.55
C ARG A 72 -2.39 -12.02 -17.00
N THR A 73 -1.94 -10.93 -17.62
CA THR A 73 -2.41 -9.58 -17.30
C THR A 73 -3.93 -9.50 -17.47
N ARG A 74 -4.61 -9.12 -16.40
CA ARG A 74 -6.04 -8.80 -16.38
C ARG A 74 -6.24 -7.36 -16.85
N TRP A 75 -6.53 -7.20 -18.14
CA TRP A 75 -6.69 -5.89 -18.78
C TRP A 75 -7.87 -5.10 -18.23
N ASP A 76 -8.93 -5.77 -17.79
CA ASP A 76 -10.07 -5.17 -17.11
C ASP A 76 -9.64 -4.46 -15.81
N ILE A 77 -8.76 -5.08 -15.02
CA ILE A 77 -8.18 -4.45 -13.82
C ILE A 77 -7.30 -3.26 -14.22
N TRP A 78 -6.43 -3.45 -15.21
CA TRP A 78 -5.48 -2.43 -15.64
C TRP A 78 -6.18 -1.18 -16.18
N PHE A 79 -7.18 -1.35 -17.05
CA PHE A 79 -7.97 -0.26 -17.62
C PHE A 79 -8.78 0.45 -16.54
N SER A 80 -9.41 -0.30 -15.62
CA SER A 80 -10.19 0.29 -14.52
C SER A 80 -9.29 1.14 -13.61
N LEU A 81 -8.11 0.65 -13.25
CA LEU A 81 -7.16 1.41 -12.44
C LEU A 81 -6.72 2.69 -13.16
N ASN A 82 -6.20 2.55 -14.38
CA ASN A 82 -5.58 3.68 -15.09
C ASN A 82 -6.59 4.74 -15.56
N ALA A 83 -7.76 4.31 -16.05
CA ALA A 83 -8.84 5.25 -16.37
C ALA A 83 -9.35 5.93 -15.10
N GLY A 84 -9.49 5.19 -14.00
CA GLY A 84 -9.89 5.74 -12.71
C GLY A 84 -8.92 6.80 -12.18
N LEU A 85 -7.63 6.49 -12.18
CA LEU A 85 -6.57 7.42 -11.75
C LEU A 85 -6.53 8.68 -12.63
N LEU A 86 -6.64 8.53 -13.95
CA LEU A 86 -6.68 9.67 -14.88
C LEU A 86 -7.92 10.55 -14.65
N ILE A 87 -9.08 9.94 -14.47
CA ILE A 87 -10.32 10.68 -14.19
C ILE A 87 -10.22 11.40 -12.84
N LEU A 88 -9.66 10.78 -11.80
CA LEU A 88 -9.43 11.42 -10.49
C LEU A 88 -8.44 12.59 -10.58
N LEU A 89 -7.40 12.44 -11.40
CA LEU A 89 -6.40 13.48 -11.64
C LEU A 89 -7.03 14.77 -12.21
N ILE A 90 -8.11 14.63 -12.98
CA ILE A 90 -8.89 15.75 -13.53
C ILE A 90 -10.00 16.18 -12.56
N GLY A 91 -10.73 15.22 -11.99
CA GLY A 91 -11.91 15.45 -11.18
C GLY A 91 -11.63 16.17 -9.86
N ILE A 92 -10.53 15.82 -9.18
CA ILE A 92 -10.17 16.42 -7.89
C ILE A 92 -9.84 17.91 -8.03
N PRO A 93 -8.92 18.35 -8.92
CA PRO A 93 -8.66 19.78 -9.13
C PRO A 93 -9.88 20.60 -9.52
N LEU A 94 -10.79 20.02 -10.31
CA LEU A 94 -12.01 20.69 -10.75
C LEU A 94 -13.14 20.62 -9.71
N ILE A 95 -12.95 19.87 -8.61
CA ILE A 95 -13.98 19.55 -7.62
C ILE A 95 -15.27 19.09 -8.32
N ASN A 96 -15.11 18.25 -9.35
CA ASN A 96 -16.22 17.79 -10.16
C ASN A 96 -16.74 16.46 -9.60
N ALA A 97 -17.92 16.49 -8.98
CA ALA A 97 -18.50 15.33 -8.31
C ALA A 97 -18.65 14.11 -9.23
N ALA A 98 -19.12 14.30 -10.47
CA ALA A 98 -19.32 13.19 -11.41
C ALA A 98 -17.99 12.51 -11.77
N LEU A 99 -16.94 13.30 -12.05
CA LEU A 99 -15.61 12.77 -12.32
C LEU A 99 -15.01 12.10 -11.08
N ILE A 100 -15.12 12.69 -9.89
CA ILE A 100 -14.61 12.11 -8.65
C ILE A 100 -15.27 10.76 -8.35
N ILE A 101 -16.59 10.68 -8.44
CA ILE A 101 -17.35 9.43 -8.23
C ILE A 101 -16.96 8.39 -9.28
N THR A 102 -16.90 8.78 -10.56
CA THR A 102 -16.56 7.85 -11.65
C THR A 102 -15.14 7.30 -11.48
N GLY A 103 -14.17 8.18 -11.27
CA GLY A 103 -12.78 7.80 -11.07
C GLY A 103 -12.59 6.93 -9.83
N GLY A 104 -13.18 7.33 -8.70
CA GLY A 104 -13.15 6.55 -7.45
C GLY A 104 -13.77 5.16 -7.60
N THR A 105 -14.90 5.06 -8.31
CA THR A 105 -15.58 3.77 -8.59
C THR A 105 -14.71 2.84 -9.45
N LEU A 106 -14.03 3.37 -10.45
CA LEU A 106 -13.15 2.59 -11.31
C LEU A 106 -11.92 2.06 -10.54
N VAL A 107 -11.30 2.89 -9.71
CA VAL A 107 -10.19 2.45 -8.84
C VAL A 107 -10.66 1.43 -7.81
N PHE A 108 -11.84 1.64 -7.20
CA PHE A 108 -12.47 0.68 -6.28
C PHE A 108 -12.73 -0.68 -6.94
N THR A 109 -13.24 -0.65 -8.17
CA THR A 109 -13.50 -1.84 -8.98
C THR A 109 -12.20 -2.57 -9.27
N ALA A 110 -11.15 -1.86 -9.69
CA ALA A 110 -9.84 -2.46 -9.95
C ALA A 110 -9.27 -3.15 -8.69
N ALA A 111 -9.33 -2.48 -7.53
CA ALA A 111 -8.85 -3.04 -6.27
C ALA A 111 -9.67 -4.27 -5.83
N SER A 112 -10.99 -4.24 -6.01
CA SER A 112 -11.89 -5.35 -5.72
C SER A 112 -11.64 -6.55 -6.63
N LEU A 113 -11.45 -6.32 -7.93
CA LEU A 113 -11.10 -7.37 -8.89
C LEU A 113 -9.73 -7.99 -8.60
N LEU A 114 -8.72 -7.18 -8.20
CA LEU A 114 -7.44 -7.71 -7.76
C LEU A 114 -7.60 -8.55 -6.49
N TRP A 115 -8.37 -8.06 -5.51
CA TRP A 115 -8.65 -8.81 -4.29
C TRP A 115 -9.28 -10.17 -4.62
N LEU A 116 -10.30 -10.20 -5.48
CA LEU A 116 -10.92 -11.44 -5.96
C LEU A 116 -9.97 -12.35 -6.76
N GLN A 117 -9.07 -11.77 -7.55
CA GLN A 117 -8.06 -12.55 -8.26
C GLN A 117 -7.09 -13.22 -7.27
N LEU A 118 -6.60 -12.49 -6.26
CA LEU A 118 -5.73 -13.05 -5.24
C LEU A 118 -6.45 -14.05 -4.33
N THR A 119 -7.77 -13.89 -4.10
CA THR A 119 -8.55 -14.90 -3.37
C THR A 119 -8.65 -16.21 -4.15
N GLY A 120 -8.85 -16.14 -5.47
CA GLY A 120 -8.97 -17.31 -6.36
C GLY A 120 -7.69 -18.14 -6.53
N LEU A 121 -6.49 -17.56 -6.36
CA LEU A 121 -5.20 -18.26 -6.52
C LEU A 121 -4.86 -19.25 -5.38
N SER A 122 -5.82 -19.59 -4.52
CA SER A 122 -5.61 -20.41 -3.31
C SER A 122 -6.13 -21.85 -3.41
N THR A 123 -6.98 -22.14 -4.38
CA THR A 123 -8.08 -23.07 -4.11
C THR A 123 -7.85 -24.51 -4.57
N GLU A 124 -6.72 -24.87 -5.19
CA GLU A 124 -6.70 -26.16 -5.90
C GLU A 124 -5.65 -27.21 -5.55
N THR A 125 -4.52 -26.96 -4.86
CA THR A 125 -3.50 -28.07 -4.83
C THR A 125 -2.38 -28.07 -3.80
N SER A 126 -2.37 -27.25 -2.75
CA SER A 126 -1.20 -27.20 -1.86
C SER A 126 -1.46 -27.80 -0.48
N SER A 127 -0.89 -28.99 -0.23
CA SER A 127 -0.57 -29.52 1.11
C SER A 127 0.56 -28.73 1.81
N ILE A 128 0.99 -27.63 1.17
CA ILE A 128 2.01 -26.69 1.63
C ILE A 128 1.26 -25.57 2.35
N GLU A 129 1.72 -25.20 3.55
CA GLU A 129 1.17 -24.08 4.34
C GLU A 129 0.86 -22.87 3.44
N THR A 130 -0.33 -22.29 3.61
CA THR A 130 -0.75 -21.07 2.89
C THR A 130 0.37 -20.02 2.92
N PRO A 131 0.76 -19.43 1.77
CA PRO A 131 1.79 -18.40 1.74
C PRO A 131 1.44 -17.25 2.67
N ALA A 132 2.25 -17.05 3.69
CA ALA A 132 1.91 -16.18 4.79
C ALA A 132 1.77 -14.70 4.34
N GLY A 133 2.49 -14.26 3.30
CA GLY A 133 2.39 -12.91 2.75
C GLY A 133 1.04 -12.60 2.09
N ARG A 134 0.34 -13.59 1.54
CA ARG A 134 -0.94 -13.38 0.85
C ARG A 134 -2.01 -12.76 1.75
N ASN A 135 -2.08 -13.17 3.00
CA ASN A 135 -3.05 -12.63 3.95
C ASN A 135 -2.83 -11.14 4.18
N PHE A 136 -1.58 -10.70 4.26
CA PHE A 136 -1.24 -9.29 4.35
C PHE A 136 -1.69 -8.51 3.11
N TYR A 137 -1.52 -9.06 1.91
CA TYR A 137 -1.98 -8.41 0.68
C TYR A 137 -3.49 -8.24 0.65
N LEU A 138 -4.24 -9.29 1.02
CA LEU A 138 -5.70 -9.25 1.04
C LEU A 138 -6.22 -8.24 2.08
N ALA A 139 -5.64 -8.23 3.29
CA ALA A 139 -5.98 -7.26 4.32
C ALA A 139 -5.61 -5.83 3.88
N GLY A 140 -4.43 -5.64 3.29
CA GLY A 140 -3.99 -4.36 2.75
C GLY A 140 -4.94 -3.83 1.67
N LEU A 141 -5.37 -4.68 0.72
CA LEU A 141 -6.38 -4.30 -0.28
C LEU A 141 -7.72 -3.94 0.36
N GLY A 142 -8.14 -4.63 1.43
CA GLY A 142 -9.31 -4.24 2.22
C GLY A 142 -9.20 -2.81 2.76
N TYR A 143 -8.05 -2.44 3.32
CA TYR A 143 -7.79 -1.07 3.76
C TYR A 143 -7.70 -0.06 2.61
N LEU A 144 -7.17 -0.46 1.45
CA LEU A 144 -7.19 0.38 0.25
C LEU A 144 -8.63 0.70 -0.17
N LEU A 145 -9.55 -0.26 -0.13
CA LEU A 145 -10.97 -0.04 -0.43
C LEU A 145 -11.60 0.98 0.52
N VAL A 146 -11.29 0.90 1.82
CA VAL A 146 -11.70 1.92 2.81
C VAL A 146 -11.10 3.28 2.45
N GLY A 147 -9.80 3.32 2.13
CA GLY A 147 -9.10 4.53 1.68
C GLY A 147 -9.75 5.17 0.46
N ILE A 148 -10.16 4.38 -0.54
CA ILE A 148 -10.83 4.87 -1.75
C ILE A 148 -12.21 5.45 -1.44
N ILE A 149 -13.02 4.78 -0.61
CA ILE A 149 -14.35 5.28 -0.21
C ILE A 149 -14.20 6.62 0.50
N VAL A 150 -13.35 6.69 1.52
CA VAL A 150 -13.17 7.92 2.30
C VAL A 150 -12.54 9.01 1.45
N GLY A 151 -11.55 8.69 0.62
CA GLY A 151 -10.88 9.65 -0.27
C GLY A 151 -11.81 10.25 -1.32
N THR A 152 -12.68 9.43 -1.93
CA THR A 152 -13.74 9.89 -2.83
C THR A 152 -14.72 10.79 -2.08
N GLY A 153 -15.09 10.40 -0.87
CA GLY A 153 -16.03 11.11 0.00
C GLY A 153 -15.54 12.46 0.56
N LEU A 154 -14.22 12.71 0.59
CA LEU A 154 -13.63 13.97 1.08
C LEU A 154 -14.22 15.20 0.39
N TRP A 155 -14.51 15.08 -0.90
CA TRP A 155 -14.99 16.18 -1.74
C TRP A 155 -16.52 16.20 -1.90
N LEU A 156 -17.22 15.22 -1.31
CA LEU A 156 -18.65 14.98 -1.54
C LEU A 156 -19.48 15.08 -0.25
N GLY A 157 -18.87 15.48 0.87
CA GLY A 157 -19.54 15.62 2.16
C GLY A 157 -19.87 14.29 2.86
N TRP A 158 -19.29 13.16 2.40
CA TRP A 158 -19.58 11.84 2.98
C TRP A 158 -19.11 11.70 4.41
N GLY A 159 -18.14 12.51 4.87
CA GLY A 159 -17.73 12.53 6.26
C GLY A 159 -18.90 12.72 7.23
N LYS A 160 -19.84 13.62 6.90
CA LYS A 160 -21.05 13.80 7.71
C LYS A 160 -21.99 12.59 7.64
N ALA A 161 -22.20 12.04 6.45
CA ALA A 161 -23.09 10.91 6.22
C ALA A 161 -22.59 9.61 6.88
N LEU A 162 -21.26 9.44 6.94
CA LEU A 162 -20.59 8.28 7.53
C LEU A 162 -20.16 8.50 8.98
N HIS A 163 -20.53 9.63 9.58
CA HIS A 163 -20.15 10.02 10.94
C HIS A 163 -18.63 9.95 11.20
N ILE A 164 -17.84 10.40 10.22
CA ILE A 164 -16.39 10.46 10.30
C ILE A 164 -15.98 11.81 10.89
N ALA A 165 -15.31 11.80 12.05
CA ALA A 165 -14.88 13.03 12.72
C ALA A 165 -13.77 13.77 11.94
N VAL A 166 -12.74 13.06 11.49
CA VAL A 166 -11.61 13.65 10.73
C VAL A 166 -11.35 12.83 9.44
N PRO A 167 -12.12 13.07 8.36
CA PRO A 167 -12.08 12.24 7.15
C PRO A 167 -10.71 12.12 6.49
N ILE A 168 -9.94 13.21 6.44
CA ILE A 168 -8.62 13.22 5.81
C ILE A 168 -7.64 12.30 6.55
N GLU A 169 -7.69 12.28 7.88
CA GLU A 169 -6.84 11.41 8.70
C GLU A 169 -7.25 9.94 8.55
N VAL A 170 -8.55 9.63 8.53
CA VAL A 170 -9.05 8.27 8.24
C VAL A 170 -8.50 7.78 6.89
N HIS A 171 -8.57 8.61 5.85
CA HIS A 171 -8.05 8.28 4.53
C HIS A 171 -6.55 7.99 4.56
N ILE A 172 -5.76 8.86 5.21
CA ILE A 172 -4.31 8.69 5.33
C ILE A 172 -3.99 7.41 6.12
N HIS A 173 -4.69 7.14 7.22
CA HIS A 173 -4.41 5.99 8.08
C HIS A 173 -4.76 4.68 7.39
N ALA A 174 -5.89 4.63 6.68
CA ALA A 174 -6.28 3.46 5.90
C ALA A 174 -5.26 3.14 4.81
N ASN A 175 -4.74 4.15 4.11
CA ASN A 175 -3.74 3.92 3.07
C ASN A 175 -2.36 3.60 3.63
N SER A 176 -1.86 4.35 4.62
CA SER A 176 -0.49 4.21 5.12
C SER A 176 -0.35 3.01 6.07
N PHE A 177 -1.08 3.00 7.19
CA PHE A 177 -0.98 1.94 8.20
C PHE A 177 -1.73 0.66 7.78
N GLY A 178 -2.81 0.81 7.02
CA GLY A 178 -3.55 -0.31 6.46
C GLY A 178 -2.90 -0.87 5.21
N PHE A 179 -3.14 -0.23 4.06
CA PHE A 179 -2.71 -0.76 2.76
C PHE A 179 -1.20 -0.91 2.63
N MET A 180 -0.44 0.18 2.71
CA MET A 180 0.99 0.19 2.40
C MET A 180 1.78 -0.68 3.38
N ALA A 181 1.59 -0.47 4.68
CA ALA A 181 2.33 -1.20 5.70
C ALA A 181 2.06 -2.72 5.65
N LEU A 182 0.80 -3.14 5.47
CA LEU A 182 0.49 -4.57 5.34
C LEU A 182 1.08 -5.14 4.05
N VAL A 183 0.94 -4.47 2.90
CA VAL A 183 1.53 -4.96 1.65
C VAL A 183 3.04 -5.10 1.77
N PHE A 184 3.74 -4.11 2.33
CA PHE A 184 5.19 -4.23 2.53
C PHE A 184 5.57 -5.32 3.53
N ALA A 185 4.81 -5.51 4.61
CA ALA A 185 5.01 -6.64 5.52
C ALA A 185 4.85 -7.98 4.81
N GLY A 186 3.82 -8.14 3.96
CA GLY A 186 3.64 -9.33 3.14
C GLY A 186 4.80 -9.56 2.18
N LEU A 187 5.28 -8.50 1.51
CA LEU A 187 6.42 -8.57 0.60
C LEU A 187 7.71 -8.97 1.34
N LEU A 188 7.93 -8.47 2.56
CA LEU A 188 9.06 -8.92 3.39
C LEU A 188 8.95 -10.41 3.70
N VAL A 189 7.77 -10.86 4.14
CA VAL A 189 7.52 -12.27 4.48
C VAL A 189 7.79 -13.18 3.28
N ASP A 190 7.30 -12.79 2.10
CA ASP A 190 7.45 -13.61 0.90
C ASP A 190 8.86 -13.52 0.31
N LEU A 191 9.46 -12.32 0.21
CA LEU A 191 10.69 -12.14 -0.57
C LEU A 191 11.97 -12.37 0.24
N TYR A 192 11.95 -12.12 1.55
CA TYR A 192 13.14 -12.23 2.39
C TYR A 192 13.86 -13.57 2.27
N PRO A 193 13.17 -14.73 2.35
CA PRO A 193 13.86 -16.02 2.30
C PRO A 193 14.68 -16.23 1.04
N ASP A 194 14.18 -15.71 -0.09
CA ASP A 194 14.80 -15.90 -1.40
C ASP A 194 16.01 -14.97 -1.58
N PHE A 195 15.86 -13.66 -1.32
CA PHE A 195 16.98 -12.73 -1.57
C PHE A 195 18.05 -12.78 -0.48
N ALA A 196 17.70 -13.15 0.75
CA ALA A 196 18.66 -13.30 1.84
C ALA A 196 19.25 -14.72 1.91
N ASN A 197 18.67 -15.68 1.17
CA ASN A 197 18.99 -17.10 1.25
C ASN A 197 18.99 -17.63 2.70
N ARG A 198 18.00 -17.18 3.49
CA ARG A 198 17.91 -17.43 4.94
C ARG A 198 16.44 -17.50 5.37
N SER A 199 16.09 -18.42 6.25
CA SER A 199 14.76 -18.38 6.88
C SER A 199 14.62 -17.15 7.80
N LEU A 200 13.39 -16.67 7.97
CA LEU A 200 13.06 -15.75 9.07
C LEU A 200 13.44 -16.38 10.41
N ALA A 201 13.82 -15.55 11.39
CA ALA A 201 14.27 -16.06 12.70
C ALA A 201 13.20 -16.86 13.45
N TRP A 202 11.93 -16.47 13.32
CA TRP A 202 10.79 -17.10 13.98
C TRP A 202 9.58 -17.19 13.04
N PRO A 203 9.56 -18.15 12.09
CA PRO A 203 8.49 -18.24 11.08
C PRO A 203 7.07 -18.35 11.67
N ARG A 204 6.93 -19.00 12.83
CA ARG A 204 5.64 -19.13 13.55
C ARG A 204 5.10 -17.78 14.07
N SER A 205 5.93 -16.73 14.13
CA SER A 205 5.49 -15.39 14.54
C SER A 205 4.73 -14.63 13.45
N ILE A 206 4.70 -15.12 12.20
CA ILE A 206 4.05 -14.37 11.12
C ILE A 206 2.54 -14.25 11.32
N ALA A 207 1.86 -15.30 11.80
CA ALA A 207 0.43 -15.23 12.09
C ALA A 207 0.06 -14.20 13.18
N PRO A 208 0.71 -14.15 14.36
CA PRO A 208 0.44 -13.10 15.34
C PRO A 208 0.86 -11.70 14.83
N ILE A 209 1.97 -11.58 14.11
CA ILE A 209 2.36 -10.29 13.47
C ILE A 209 1.27 -9.80 12.52
N PHE A 210 0.73 -10.67 11.67
CA PHE A 210 -0.37 -10.35 10.77
C PHE A 210 -1.57 -9.77 11.52
N TRP A 211 -2.03 -10.46 12.57
CA TRP A 211 -3.19 -10.01 13.33
C TRP A 211 -2.92 -8.72 14.10
N MET A 212 -1.75 -8.58 14.71
CA MET A 212 -1.37 -7.35 15.40
C MET A 212 -1.29 -6.15 14.44
N MET A 213 -0.69 -6.30 13.25
CA MET A 213 -0.67 -5.23 12.25
C MET A 213 -2.08 -4.91 11.75
N THR A 214 -2.89 -5.93 11.44
CA THR A 214 -4.24 -5.75 10.90
C THR A 214 -5.17 -5.08 11.91
N LEU A 215 -5.19 -5.55 13.16
CA LEU A 215 -6.00 -4.94 14.23
C LEU A 215 -5.43 -3.59 14.68
N GLY A 216 -4.11 -3.44 14.67
CA GLY A 216 -3.43 -2.17 14.93
C GLY A 216 -3.83 -1.11 13.91
N ALA A 217 -3.82 -1.45 12.62
CA ALA A 217 -4.29 -0.57 11.54
C ALA A 217 -5.77 -0.22 11.71
N LEU A 218 -6.61 -1.16 12.15
CA LEU A 218 -8.03 -0.90 12.40
C LEU A 218 -8.19 0.15 13.51
N GLY A 219 -7.49 -0.01 14.63
CA GLY A 219 -7.49 0.97 15.72
C GLY A 219 -7.03 2.34 15.24
N LEU A 220 -5.99 2.40 14.42
CA LEU A 220 -5.48 3.63 13.84
C LEU A 220 -6.47 4.28 12.87
N VAL A 221 -7.25 3.51 12.11
CA VAL A 221 -8.32 4.04 11.24
C VAL A 221 -9.52 4.51 12.05
N LEU A 222 -9.89 3.79 13.11
CA LEU A 222 -11.02 4.13 13.98
C LEU A 222 -10.74 5.36 14.85
N TYR A 223 -9.48 5.64 15.20
CA TYR A 223 -9.09 6.82 15.97
C TYR A 223 -9.63 8.14 15.35
N PRO A 224 -9.23 8.54 14.13
CA PRO A 224 -9.74 9.75 13.51
C PRO A 224 -11.19 9.61 13.03
N TRP A 225 -11.70 8.38 12.92
CA TRP A 225 -13.11 8.16 12.60
C TRP A 225 -14.00 8.59 13.77
N LEU A 226 -13.67 8.13 14.97
CA LEU A 226 -14.47 8.32 16.20
C LEU A 226 -13.93 9.44 17.10
N HIS A 227 -12.80 10.05 16.72
CA HIS A 227 -12.06 11.03 17.52
C HIS A 227 -11.73 10.53 18.94
N SER A 228 -11.27 9.27 19.05
CA SER A 228 -11.11 8.60 20.35
C SER A 228 -9.73 7.95 20.54
N LEU A 229 -8.99 8.44 21.53
CA LEU A 229 -7.66 7.93 21.89
C LEU A 229 -7.66 6.46 22.35
N TRP A 230 -8.81 5.93 22.76
CA TRP A 230 -8.99 4.52 23.11
C TRP A 230 -8.72 3.57 21.94
N PHE A 231 -8.80 4.06 20.70
CA PHE A 231 -8.41 3.30 19.51
C PHE A 231 -6.97 3.61 19.08
N ALA A 232 -6.52 4.86 19.27
CA ALA A 232 -5.19 5.31 18.85
C ALA A 232 -4.08 4.55 19.59
N VAL A 233 -4.12 4.55 20.93
CA VAL A 233 -3.03 4.02 21.74
C VAL A 233 -2.86 2.51 21.56
N PRO A 234 -3.92 1.67 21.69
CA PRO A 234 -3.79 0.25 21.40
C PRO A 234 -3.43 -0.03 19.94
N GLY A 235 -3.99 0.76 19.01
CA GLY A 235 -3.69 0.67 17.58
C GLY A 235 -2.20 0.84 17.28
N LEU A 236 -1.59 1.89 17.84
CA LEU A 236 -0.15 2.16 17.75
C LEU A 236 0.68 1.03 18.36
N ILE A 237 0.36 0.61 19.59
CA ILE A 237 1.12 -0.44 20.29
C ILE A 237 1.14 -1.73 19.48
N LEU A 238 -0.03 -2.15 18.98
CA LEU A 238 -0.15 -3.37 18.18
C LEU A 238 0.61 -3.25 16.85
N HIS A 239 0.40 -2.16 16.11
CA HIS A 239 0.98 -1.99 14.77
C HIS A 239 2.50 -1.83 14.82
N LEU A 240 3.00 -0.96 15.70
CA LEU A 240 4.43 -0.72 15.88
C LEU A 240 5.14 -1.93 16.48
N GLY A 241 4.54 -2.56 17.51
CA GLY A 241 5.07 -3.77 18.11
C GLY A 241 5.25 -4.90 17.09
N ALA A 242 4.25 -5.09 16.22
CA ALA A 242 4.32 -6.08 15.16
C ALA A 242 5.34 -5.73 14.08
N THR A 243 5.45 -4.45 13.70
CA THR A 243 6.45 -3.97 12.75
C THR A 243 7.86 -4.23 13.28
N ILE A 244 8.15 -3.88 14.54
CA ILE A 244 9.43 -4.14 15.19
C ILE A 244 9.70 -5.65 15.24
N TRP A 245 8.69 -6.45 15.60
CA TRP A 245 8.85 -7.91 15.66
C TRP A 245 9.15 -8.52 14.27
N LEU A 246 8.53 -8.02 13.21
CA LEU A 246 8.81 -8.43 11.84
C LEU A 246 10.24 -8.05 11.43
N LEU A 247 10.70 -6.85 11.76
CA LEU A 247 12.07 -6.43 11.49
C LEU A 247 13.09 -7.26 12.25
N LEU A 248 12.83 -7.62 13.51
CA LEU A 248 13.68 -8.53 14.26
C LEU A 248 13.76 -9.92 13.63
N ASN A 249 12.67 -10.40 13.01
CA ASN A 249 12.67 -11.65 12.24
C ASN A 249 13.61 -11.61 11.03
N VAL A 250 13.76 -10.45 10.40
CA VAL A 250 14.61 -10.19 9.22
C VAL A 250 16.06 -9.93 9.62
N VAL A 251 16.29 -9.17 10.69
CA VAL A 251 17.63 -8.73 11.13
C VAL A 251 18.39 -9.82 11.87
N LYS A 252 17.72 -10.57 12.76
CA LYS A 252 18.39 -11.56 13.61
C LYS A 252 19.18 -12.63 12.83
N PRO A 253 18.70 -13.20 11.71
CA PRO A 253 19.46 -14.18 10.94
C PRO A 253 20.70 -13.61 10.24
N LEU A 254 20.83 -12.28 10.14
CA LEU A 254 21.95 -11.57 9.52
C LEU A 254 23.00 -11.14 10.56
N TRP A 255 22.72 -11.33 11.84
CA TRP A 255 23.61 -10.88 12.91
C TRP A 255 24.92 -11.68 12.88
N GLY A 256 26.05 -10.97 12.81
CA GLY A 256 27.38 -11.57 12.83
C GLY A 256 27.94 -11.87 11.43
N ASP A 257 27.11 -11.82 10.38
CA ASP A 257 27.56 -11.97 9.00
C ASP A 257 27.61 -10.62 8.28
N ARG A 258 28.79 -9.99 8.30
CA ARG A 258 29.01 -8.69 7.62
C ARG A 258 28.75 -8.75 6.12
N ARG A 259 28.91 -9.90 5.46
CA ARG A 259 28.69 -10.03 4.01
C ARG A 259 27.21 -10.03 3.64
N ALA A 260 26.34 -10.40 4.57
CA ALA A 260 24.89 -10.37 4.37
C ALA A 260 24.30 -8.94 4.40
N TRP A 261 25.03 -7.96 4.94
CA TRP A 261 24.62 -6.55 5.03
C TRP A 261 24.97 -5.77 3.76
N THR A 262 24.25 -6.06 2.68
CA THR A 262 24.37 -5.33 1.41
C THR A 262 23.70 -3.95 1.51
N PRO A 263 24.00 -3.00 0.60
CA PRO A 263 23.30 -1.72 0.53
C PRO A 263 21.77 -1.88 0.44
N GLY A 264 21.30 -2.87 -0.32
CA GLY A 264 19.86 -3.19 -0.42
C GLY A 264 19.25 -3.61 0.92
N MET A 265 19.97 -4.42 1.71
CA MET A 265 19.53 -4.81 3.05
C MET A 265 19.49 -3.62 4.01
N TRP A 266 20.50 -2.75 3.96
CA TRP A 266 20.50 -1.51 4.73
C TRP A 266 19.32 -0.63 4.37
N HIS A 267 19.07 -0.41 3.08
CA HIS A 267 17.90 0.34 2.63
C HIS A 267 16.60 -0.29 3.13
N LEU A 268 16.44 -1.60 3.03
CA LEU A 268 15.26 -2.32 3.50
C LEU A 268 15.00 -2.10 4.99
N VAL A 269 16.00 -2.31 5.85
CA VAL A 269 15.84 -2.23 7.31
C VAL A 269 15.66 -0.78 7.77
N THR A 270 16.43 0.15 7.19
CA THR A 270 16.36 1.58 7.56
C THR A 270 15.14 2.29 7.00
N ALA A 271 14.53 1.77 5.92
CA ALA A 271 13.28 2.28 5.38
C ALA A 271 12.07 2.10 6.30
N TYR A 272 12.21 1.46 7.46
CA TYR A 272 11.17 1.42 8.49
C TYR A 272 11.43 2.39 9.65
N VAL A 273 12.60 3.04 9.69
CA VAL A 273 12.94 4.01 10.75
C VAL A 273 12.00 5.21 10.71
N TRP A 274 11.48 5.60 9.54
CA TRP A 274 10.49 6.69 9.45
C TRP A 274 9.23 6.42 10.27
N VAL A 275 8.88 5.15 10.53
CA VAL A 275 7.70 4.79 11.32
C VAL A 275 7.90 5.16 12.80
N LEU A 276 9.13 5.39 13.24
CA LEU A 276 9.52 5.73 14.61
C LEU A 276 9.77 7.23 14.83
N VAL A 277 9.69 8.05 13.78
CA VAL A 277 9.96 9.50 13.80
C VAL A 277 8.68 10.26 13.48
#